data_AF-A0A6B3VZ17-F1
#
_entry.id   AF-A0A6B3VZ17-F1
#
_cell.length_a   1.000
_cell.length_b   1.000
_cell.length_c   1.000
_cell.angle_alpha   90.00
_cell.angle_beta   90.00
_cell.angle_gamma   90.00
#
_symmetry.space_group_name_H-M   'P 1'
#
loop_
_entity.id
_entity.type
_entity.pdbx_description
1 polymer ?
#
loop_
_entity_poly.entity_id
_entity_poly.type
_entity_poly.pdbx_seq_one_letter_code
_entity_poly.pdbx_strand_id
1 'polypeptide(L)'
;MQLSPDDVELILLFIAGWFVIQIVYSFLVLIGGRIITDYFEWAVYEAPPNLFWKCTNFFMYFFFGAGPYLNKKFMRYSWIKRKFLLFLSIIVMFVLSVILYQFILKPLVHWLFL
;
A
#
# COMPACT_ATOMS: atom_id res chain seq x y z
N MET A 1 0.13 26.10 -12.15
CA MET A 1 0.45 25.67 -13.53
C MET A 1 -0.71 24.78 -13.94
N GLN A 2 -1.57 25.24 -14.86
CA GLN A 2 -2.70 24.43 -15.32
C GLN A 2 -2.15 23.29 -16.18
N LEU A 3 -2.60 22.08 -15.89
CA LEU A 3 -2.24 20.87 -16.64
C LEU A 3 -3.31 20.58 -17.67
N SER A 4 -2.97 19.79 -18.70
CA SER A 4 -3.98 19.29 -19.61
C SER A 4 -4.90 18.28 -18.90
N PRO A 5 -6.15 18.09 -19.34
CA PRO A 5 -7.03 17.07 -18.78
C PRO A 5 -6.39 15.66 -18.79
N ASP A 6 -5.63 15.33 -19.84
CA ASP A 6 -4.95 14.04 -19.99
C ASP A 6 -3.87 13.84 -18.91
N ASP A 7 -3.10 14.89 -18.58
CA ASP A 7 -2.08 14.84 -17.52
C ASP A 7 -2.74 14.63 -16.13
N VAL A 8 -3.90 15.26 -15.90
CA VAL A 8 -4.66 15.10 -14.66
C VAL A 8 -5.19 13.67 -14.52
N GLU A 9 -5.71 13.09 -15.59
CA GLU A 9 -6.14 11.69 -15.61
C GLU A 9 -4.98 10.73 -15.36
N LEU A 10 -3.79 11.00 -15.90
CA LEU A 10 -2.59 10.21 -15.65
C LEU A 10 -2.19 10.21 -14.16
N ILE A 11 -2.25 11.38 -13.50
CA ILE A 11 -1.98 11.48 -12.06
C ILE A 11 -3.00 10.66 -11.26
N LEU A 12 -4.29 10.78 -11.60
CA LEU A 12 -5.35 10.01 -10.94
C LEU A 12 -5.17 8.51 -11.13
N LEU A 13 -4.78 8.08 -12.33
CA LEU A 13 -4.48 6.68 -12.63
C LEU A 13 -3.30 6.16 -11.79
N PHE A 14 -2.25 6.96 -11.62
CA PHE A 14 -1.11 6.61 -10.76
C PHE A 14 -1.54 6.43 -9.30
N ILE A 15 -2.36 7.35 -8.77
CA ILE A 15 -2.91 7.26 -7.41
C ILE A 15 -3.78 6.03 -7.24
N ALA A 16 -4.68 5.74 -8.19
CA ALA A 16 -5.51 4.55 -8.17
C ALA A 16 -4.65 3.27 -8.22
N GLY A 17 -3.66 3.23 -9.11
CA GLY A 17 -2.69 2.14 -9.21
C GLY A 17 -1.94 1.90 -7.90
N TRP A 18 -1.56 2.96 -7.19
CA TRP A 18 -0.93 2.84 -5.87
C TRP A 18 -1.82 2.14 -4.84
N PHE A 19 -3.11 2.46 -4.76
CA PHE A 19 -4.05 1.72 -3.90
C PHE A 19 -4.17 0.25 -4.32
N VAL A 20 -4.24 -0.02 -5.62
CA VAL A 20 -4.31 -1.39 -6.14
C VAL A 20 -3.09 -2.20 -5.73
N ILE A 21 -1.87 -1.65 -5.85
CA ILE A 21 -0.63 -2.32 -5.45
C ILE A 21 -0.67 -2.71 -3.97
N GLN A 22 -1.11 -1.80 -3.09
CA GLN A 22 -1.21 -2.06 -1.65
C GLN A 22 -2.18 -3.20 -1.34
N ILE A 23 -3.32 -3.26 -2.03
CA ILE A 23 -4.34 -4.29 -1.85
C ILE A 23 -3.84 -5.63 -2.39
N VAL A 24 -3.30 -5.66 -3.61
CA VAL A 24 -2.77 -6.87 -4.25
C VAL A 24 -1.62 -7.45 -3.42
N TYR A 25 -0.69 -6.62 -2.95
CA TYR A 25 0.40 -7.10 -2.11
C TYR A 25 -0.09 -7.63 -0.76
N SER A 26 -1.13 -7.01 -0.18
CA SER A 26 -1.77 -7.53 1.02
C SER A 26 -2.44 -8.90 0.79
N PHE A 27 -3.02 -9.13 -0.39
CA PHE A 27 -3.49 -10.46 -0.80
C PHE A 27 -2.34 -11.47 -0.94
N LEU A 28 -1.19 -11.08 -1.50
CA LEU A 28 -0.01 -11.94 -1.54
C LEU A 28 0.42 -12.36 -0.13
N VAL A 29 0.41 -11.43 0.83
CA VAL A 29 0.68 -11.74 2.24
C VAL A 29 -0.42 -12.62 2.86
N LEU A 30 -1.69 -12.41 2.50
CA LEU A 30 -2.78 -13.29 2.92
C LEU A 30 -2.56 -14.73 2.44
N ILE A 31 -2.02 -14.94 1.24
CA ILE A 31 -1.75 -16.28 0.71
C ILE A 31 -0.42 -16.80 1.29
N GLY A 32 0.70 -16.17 0.95
CA GLY A 32 2.06 -16.64 1.28
C GLY A 32 2.48 -16.43 2.74
N GLY A 33 1.80 -15.57 3.50
CA GLY A 33 2.04 -15.38 4.93
C GLY A 33 3.49 -14.97 5.23
N ARG A 34 4.19 -15.82 5.99
CA ARG A 34 5.57 -15.57 6.42
C ARG A 34 6.53 -15.46 5.24
N ILE A 35 6.40 -16.29 4.20
CA ILE A 35 7.32 -16.27 3.05
C ILE A 35 7.40 -14.86 2.44
N ILE A 36 6.26 -14.22 2.22
CA ILE A 36 6.20 -12.86 1.64
C ILE A 36 6.65 -11.80 2.65
N THR A 37 6.36 -12.00 3.93
CA THR A 37 6.73 -11.05 4.99
C THR A 37 8.24 -11.07 5.25
N ASP A 38 8.84 -12.26 5.31
CA ASP A 38 10.26 -12.46 5.53
C ASP A 38 11.07 -11.96 4.32
N TYR A 39 10.57 -12.17 3.09
CA TYR A 39 11.15 -11.56 1.89
C TYR A 39 11.10 -10.03 1.92
N PHE A 40 9.96 -9.47 2.34
CA PHE A 40 9.81 -8.02 2.51
C PHE A 40 10.79 -7.47 3.55
N GLU A 41 10.92 -8.14 4.71
CA GLU A 41 11.86 -7.74 5.76
C GLU A 41 13.32 -7.86 5.31
N TRP A 42 13.68 -8.88 4.54
CA TRP A 42 15.01 -9.01 3.94
C TRP A 42 15.33 -7.87 2.97
N ALA A 43 14.34 -7.39 2.22
CA ALA A 43 14.51 -6.30 1.26
C ALA A 43 14.54 -4.90 1.93
N VAL A 44 14.23 -4.80 3.22
CA VAL A 44 14.26 -3.54 3.98
C VAL A 44 15.50 -3.50 4.88
N TYR A 45 16.28 -2.43 4.78
CA TYR A 45 17.51 -2.26 5.56
C TYR A 45 17.19 -1.75 6.97
N GLU A 46 17.52 -2.51 8.02
CA GLU A 46 17.22 -2.10 9.41
C GLU A 46 17.95 -0.81 9.83
N ALA A 47 19.21 -0.64 9.43
CA ALA A 47 20.03 0.54 9.71
C ALA A 47 20.64 1.09 8.42
N PRO A 48 19.88 1.83 7.60
CA PRO A 48 20.35 2.30 6.30
C PRO A 48 21.46 3.37 6.47
N PRO A 49 22.70 3.11 6.02
CA PRO A 49 23.85 3.96 6.31
C PRO A 49 23.86 5.29 5.53
N ASN A 50 23.09 5.38 4.44
CA ASN A 50 23.05 6.57 3.58
C ASN A 50 21.62 6.87 3.08
N LEU A 51 21.46 8.02 2.41
CA LEU A 51 20.17 8.48 1.89
C LEU A 51 19.58 7.51 0.86
N PHE A 52 20.41 6.89 0.02
CA PHE A 52 19.96 5.96 -1.01
C PHE A 52 19.24 4.72 -0.43
N TRP A 53 19.80 4.12 0.62
CA TRP A 53 19.16 3.00 1.31
C TRP A 53 17.87 3.44 2.02
N LYS A 54 17.83 4.68 2.57
CA LYS A 54 16.59 5.26 3.14
C LYS A 54 15.48 5.43 2.10
N CYS A 55 15.83 5.90 0.90
CA CYS A 55 14.88 6.00 -0.22
C CYS A 55 14.37 4.62 -0.64
N THR A 56 15.23 3.60 -0.64
CA THR A 56 14.83 2.22 -0.94
C THR A 56 13.84 1.70 0.10
N ASN A 57 14.11 1.89 1.39
CA ASN A 57 13.17 1.54 2.46
C ASN A 57 11.84 2.27 2.31
N PHE A 58 11.88 3.59 2.04
CA PHE A 58 10.68 4.36 1.81
C PHE A 58 9.86 3.78 0.67
N PHE A 59 10.49 3.47 -0.47
CA PHE A 59 9.81 2.83 -1.61
C PHE A 59 9.17 1.50 -1.22
N MET A 60 9.91 0.63 -0.52
CA MET A 60 9.40 -0.66 -0.06
C MET A 60 8.16 -0.49 0.84
N TYR A 61 8.25 0.36 1.86
CA TYR A 61 7.12 0.62 2.74
C TYR A 61 5.95 1.30 2.02
N PHE A 62 6.25 2.24 1.12
CA PHE A 62 5.27 3.05 0.42
C PHE A 62 4.47 2.24 -0.61
N PHE A 63 5.04 1.23 -1.26
CA PHE A 63 4.32 0.39 -2.23
C PHE A 63 3.84 -0.94 -1.65
N PHE A 64 4.59 -1.53 -0.71
CA PHE A 64 4.38 -2.92 -0.29
C PHE A 64 4.19 -3.08 1.22
N GLY A 65 4.13 -1.99 1.98
CA GLY A 65 4.19 -2.05 3.45
C GLY A 65 2.92 -2.51 4.16
N ALA A 66 1.71 -2.29 3.62
CA ALA A 66 0.48 -2.50 4.38
C ALA A 66 0.25 -3.97 4.77
N GLY A 67 0.39 -4.89 3.81
CA GLY A 67 0.22 -6.33 4.04
C GLY A 67 1.19 -6.89 5.10
N PRO A 68 2.52 -6.72 4.93
CA PRO A 68 3.52 -7.14 5.91
C PRO A 68 3.29 -6.53 7.30
N TYR A 69 2.97 -5.23 7.38
CA TYR A 69 2.67 -4.55 8.63
C TYR A 69 1.49 -5.21 9.37
N LEU A 70 0.38 -5.45 8.68
CA LEU A 70 -0.80 -6.09 9.26
C LEU A 70 -0.50 -7.52 9.69
N ASN A 71 0.22 -8.30 8.86
CA ASN A 71 0.55 -9.69 9.18
C ASN A 71 1.43 -9.76 10.44
N LYS A 72 2.45 -8.89 10.54
CA LYS A 72 3.30 -8.77 11.73
C LYS A 72 2.49 -8.39 12.97
N LYS A 73 1.55 -7.44 12.85
CA LYS A 73 0.64 -7.05 13.94
C LYS A 73 -0.24 -8.21 14.43
N PHE A 74 -0.63 -9.11 13.53
CA PHE A 74 -1.48 -10.26 13.84
C PHE A 74 -0.72 -11.54 14.21
N MET A 75 0.62 -11.51 14.28
CA MET A 75 1.44 -12.66 14.68
C MET A 75 1.13 -13.18 16.08
N ARG A 76 0.54 -12.35 16.95
CA ARG A 76 0.08 -12.74 18.31
C ARG A 76 -1.11 -13.72 18.32
N TYR A 77 -1.78 -13.92 17.20
CA TYR A 77 -2.95 -14.80 17.08
C TYR A 77 -2.60 -16.12 16.41
N SER A 78 -3.48 -17.12 16.57
CA SER A 78 -3.36 -18.39 15.84
C SER A 78 -3.41 -18.18 14.32
N TRP A 79 -2.85 -19.11 13.55
CA TRP A 79 -2.73 -18.97 12.10
C TRP A 79 -4.07 -18.67 11.40
N ILE A 80 -5.14 -19.37 11.78
CA ILE A 80 -6.49 -19.16 11.21
C ILE A 80 -7.01 -17.76 11.55
N LYS A 81 -6.92 -17.35 12.82
CA LYS A 81 -7.36 -16.01 13.26
C LYS A 81 -6.59 -14.91 12.54
N ARG A 82 -5.29 -15.11 12.32
CA ARG A 82 -4.45 -14.18 11.57
C ARG A 82 -4.90 -14.02 10.12
N LYS A 83 -5.16 -15.13 9.41
CA LYS A 83 -5.65 -15.08 8.02
C LYS A 83 -7.02 -14.40 7.93
N PHE A 84 -7.92 -14.70 8.88
CA PHE A 84 -9.22 -14.04 8.94
C PHE A 84 -9.12 -12.52 9.18
N LEU A 85 -8.28 -12.10 10.13
CA LEU A 85 -8.04 -10.67 10.40
C LEU A 85 -7.38 -9.95 9.23
N LEU A 86 -6.44 -10.60 8.54
CA LEU A 86 -5.85 -10.06 7.30
C LEU A 86 -6.90 -9.87 6.22
N PHE A 87 -7.74 -10.87 5.98
CA PHE A 87 -8.81 -10.80 5.00
C PHE A 87 -9.78 -9.65 5.31
N LEU A 88 -10.23 -9.54 6.57
CA LEU A 88 -11.07 -8.43 7.01
C LEU A 88 -10.38 -7.07 6.81
N SER A 89 -9.09 -6.99 7.13
CA SER A 89 -8.31 -5.75 6.94
C SER A 89 -8.19 -5.36 5.47
N ILE A 90 -8.04 -6.33 4.57
CA ILE A 90 -7.99 -6.08 3.12
C ILE A 90 -9.33 -5.53 2.62
N ILE A 91 -10.46 -6.07 3.09
CA ILE A 91 -11.80 -5.55 2.76
C ILE A 91 -11.93 -4.09 3.24
N VAL A 92 -11.55 -3.82 4.48
CA VAL A 92 -11.57 -2.46 5.04
C VAL A 92 -10.68 -1.53 4.23
N MET A 93 -9.47 -1.96 3.88
CA MET A 93 -8.55 -1.18 3.05
C MET A 93 -9.13 -0.89 1.66
N PHE A 94 -9.77 -1.85 1.02
CA PHE A 94 -10.42 -1.65 -0.27
C PHE A 94 -11.52 -0.58 -0.18
N VAL A 95 -12.44 -0.72 0.79
CA VAL A 95 -13.53 0.25 1.00
C VAL A 95 -12.98 1.65 1.28
N LEU A 96 -12.00 1.76 2.19
CA LEU A 96 -11.36 3.04 2.50
C LEU A 96 -10.65 3.64 1.29
N SER A 97 -10.00 2.82 0.47
CA SER A 97 -9.32 3.28 -0.75
C SER A 97 -10.30 3.85 -1.76
N VAL A 98 -11.44 3.19 -1.98
CA VAL A 98 -12.50 3.69 -2.88
C VAL A 98 -13.06 5.02 -2.36
N ILE A 99 -13.39 5.09 -1.07
CA ILE A 99 -13.92 6.32 -0.46
C ILE A 99 -12.91 7.48 -0.59
N LEU A 100 -11.66 7.24 -0.20
CA LEU A 100 -10.60 8.24 -0.23
C LEU A 100 -10.31 8.72 -1.65
N TYR A 101 -10.25 7.79 -2.62
CA TYR A 101 -10.03 8.13 -4.02
C TYR A 101 -11.19 8.97 -4.59
N GLN A 102 -12.42 8.49 -4.43
CA GLN A 102 -13.59 9.07 -5.10
C GLN A 102 -14.00 10.43 -4.51
N PHE A 103 -13.99 10.56 -3.17
CA PHE A 103 -14.55 11.73 -2.49
C PHE A 103 -13.51 12.79 -2.11
N ILE A 104 -12.23 12.42 -2.02
CA ILE A 104 -11.19 13.33 -1.53
C ILE A 104 -10.14 13.58 -2.61
N LEU A 105 -9.45 12.52 -3.07
CA LEU A 105 -8.29 12.70 -3.95
C LEU A 105 -8.69 13.16 -5.34
N LYS A 106 -9.70 12.55 -5.96
CA LYS A 106 -10.14 12.95 -7.30
C LYS A 106 -10.60 14.42 -7.36
N PRO A 107 -11.51 14.89 -6.48
CA PRO A 107 -11.89 16.31 -6.45
C PRO A 107 -10.72 17.25 -6.16
N LEU A 108 -9.83 16.87 -5.24
CA LEU A 108 -8.67 17.69 -4.86
C LEU A 108 -7.68 17.85 -6.01
N VAL A 109 -7.36 16.77 -6.74
CA VAL A 109 -6.46 16.83 -7.88
C VAL A 109 -7.07 17.68 -9.00
N HIS A 110 -8.36 17.51 -9.30
CA HIS A 110 -9.03 18.39 -10.27
C HIS A 110 -8.98 19.85 -9.85
N TRP A 111 -9.26 20.16 -8.58
CA TRP A 111 -9.22 21.53 -8.06
C TRP A 111 -7.82 22.18 -8.09
N LEU A 112 -6.76 21.38 -7.94
CA LEU A 112 -5.38 21.89 -7.94
C LEU A 112 -4.80 22.14 -9.34
N PHE A 113 -5.23 21.37 -10.34
CA PHE A 113 -4.54 21.30 -11.64
C PHE A 113 -5.38 21.72 -12.85
N LEU A 114 -6.71 21.80 -12.73
CA LEU A 114 -7.61 22.41 -13.73
C LEU A 114 -8.01 23.82 -13.28
#